data_AF-A0A6C0BDY5-F1
#
_entry.id   AF-A0A6C0BDY5-F1
#
_cell.length_a   1.000
_cell.length_b   1.000
_cell.length_c   1.000
_cell.angle_alpha   90.00
_cell.angle_beta   90.00
_cell.angle_gamma   90.00
#
_symmetry.space_group_name_H-M   'P 1'
#
loop_
_entity.id
_entity.type
_entity.pdbx_description
1 polymer ?
#
loop_
_entity_poly.entity_id
_entity_poly.type
_entity_poly.pdbx_seq_one_letter_code
_entity_poly.pdbx_strand_id
1 'polypeptide(L)'
;MEFNKQVNWINCGEYIYLQGSLDVKSKVIGFDLDGTLISYKDGLDPARYPSDPNNWQFLGEIKQKILELNREYTIFIITNQFNFTVEKLKMIENVYRCLDSIPHILIAHLKNSYRKPSPSFISVISNIIKSNGKEFDHINSYYCGDAVGSDDPFPPYRWKSTDYDFSIAIGFNFIRPLDLFPAFSFNPRQEITDPSTNIKSFVNKYQLIIMMGMPGSGKSTYAKALEYYCGYCRFSQDEYGGDLEKHQQTIIQTLMSGKYVVLDATFSSFQKRIIWLRIGKELGLAMAIVWAIRDGRPFNKLRDKPVSGFAYHGKYGYNKNFNDPEERPLSIEYDIIKMW
;
A
#
# COMPACT_ATOMS: atom_id res chain seq x y z
N MET A 1 14.92 7.88 -20.05
CA MET A 1 15.74 9.00 -19.54
C MET A 1 16.57 8.44 -18.40
N GLU A 2 17.89 8.39 -18.59
CA GLU A 2 18.84 7.86 -17.63
C GLU A 2 18.92 8.76 -16.39
N PHE A 3 18.45 8.28 -15.24
CA PHE A 3 18.75 8.90 -13.94
C PHE A 3 19.98 8.26 -13.31
N ASN A 4 21.12 8.33 -14.03
CA ASN A 4 22.43 7.90 -13.50
C ASN A 4 23.09 9.00 -12.64
N LYS A 5 22.30 9.72 -11.84
CA LYS A 5 22.85 10.52 -10.75
C LYS A 5 23.03 9.57 -9.56
N GLN A 6 24.28 9.42 -9.12
CA GLN A 6 24.60 8.66 -7.92
C GLN A 6 23.86 9.29 -6.73
N VAL A 7 23.10 8.48 -6.00
CA VAL A 7 22.42 8.91 -4.77
C VAL A 7 23.48 8.93 -3.67
N ASN A 8 23.67 10.10 -3.07
CA ASN A 8 24.71 10.31 -2.07
C ASN A 8 24.07 10.34 -0.68
N TRP A 9 24.11 9.19 -0.02
CA TRP A 9 23.76 9.07 1.39
C TRP A 9 24.82 9.75 2.26
N ILE A 10 24.37 10.59 3.19
CA ILE A 10 25.21 11.26 4.18
C ILE A 10 25.09 10.48 5.49
N ASN A 11 26.19 9.87 5.91
CA ASN A 11 26.27 9.24 7.23
C ASN A 11 26.64 10.30 8.27
N CYS A 12 25.69 10.65 9.13
CA CYS A 12 25.86 11.65 10.19
C CYS A 12 26.34 11.01 11.51
N GLY A 13 26.81 9.77 11.49
CA GLY A 13 27.22 8.99 12.66
C GLY A 13 26.02 8.41 13.42
N GLU A 14 25.14 9.28 13.94
CA GLU A 14 24.01 8.87 14.78
C GLU A 14 22.73 8.56 13.97
N TYR A 15 22.64 9.08 12.76
CA TYR A 15 21.55 8.89 11.82
C TYR A 15 22.09 8.94 10.39
N ILE A 16 21.25 8.57 9.42
CA ILE A 16 21.58 8.67 7.99
C ILE A 16 20.62 9.66 7.35
N TYR A 17 21.15 10.47 6.44
CA TYR A 17 20.42 11.50 5.73
C TYR A 17 20.58 11.32 4.21
N LEU A 18 19.48 11.45 3.47
CA LEU A 18 19.50 11.67 2.04
C LEU A 18 18.79 12.98 1.72
N GLN A 19 19.51 13.88 1.06
CA GLN A 19 18.98 15.17 0.66
C GLN A 19 17.98 15.02 -0.48
N GLY A 20 16.79 15.62 -0.31
CA GLY A 20 15.77 15.74 -1.35
C GLY A 20 15.85 17.06 -2.13
N SER A 21 14.68 17.63 -2.43
CA SER A 21 14.54 18.87 -3.19
C SER A 21 15.29 20.05 -2.55
N LEU A 22 15.98 20.83 -3.38
CA LEU A 22 16.59 22.11 -2.96
C LEU A 22 15.56 23.25 -2.83
N ASP A 23 14.36 23.05 -3.38
CA ASP A 23 13.26 24.00 -3.22
C ASP A 23 12.63 23.80 -1.83
N VAL A 24 13.21 24.47 -0.83
CA VAL A 24 12.82 24.39 0.58
C VAL A 24 11.79 25.47 0.92
N LYS A 25 10.69 25.05 1.57
CA LYS A 25 9.59 25.88 2.09
C LYS A 25 9.65 26.02 3.60
N SER A 26 8.98 27.03 4.14
CA SER A 26 8.90 27.29 5.58
C SER A 26 8.09 26.23 6.34
N LYS A 27 7.07 25.65 5.70
CA LYS A 27 6.23 24.59 6.26
C LYS A 27 6.81 23.22 5.94
N VAL A 28 6.59 22.24 6.82
CA VAL A 28 7.07 20.87 6.66
C VAL A 28 5.90 19.90 6.71
N ILE A 29 5.96 18.87 5.84
CA ILE A 29 5.18 17.65 6.06
C ILE A 29 6.14 16.46 6.11
N GLY A 30 6.16 15.78 7.25
CA GLY A 30 6.91 14.56 7.48
C GLY A 30 6.05 13.33 7.33
N PHE A 31 6.65 12.23 6.88
CA PHE A 31 5.99 10.94 6.70
C PHE A 31 6.79 9.83 7.35
N ASP A 32 6.11 8.87 8.01
CA ASP A 32 6.68 7.54 8.14
C ASP A 32 6.75 6.85 6.75
N LEU A 33 7.52 5.77 6.64
CA LEU A 33 7.66 5.01 5.40
C LEU A 33 6.74 3.78 5.36
N ASP A 34 6.93 2.85 6.30
CA ASP A 34 6.44 1.47 6.21
C ASP A 34 5.03 1.39 6.81
N GLY A 35 4.01 1.13 5.98
CA GLY A 35 2.60 1.19 6.41
C GLY A 35 1.96 2.57 6.21
N THR A 36 2.77 3.58 5.89
CA THR A 36 2.33 4.95 5.61
C THR A 36 2.39 5.29 4.13
N LEU A 37 3.59 5.30 3.53
CA LEU A 37 3.75 5.56 2.10
C LEU A 37 3.75 4.26 1.30
N ILE A 38 4.31 3.19 1.86
CA ILE A 38 4.47 1.92 1.16
C ILE A 38 3.94 0.73 1.94
N SER A 39 3.70 -0.35 1.21
CA SER A 39 3.47 -1.70 1.74
C SER A 39 4.35 -2.70 1.00
N TYR A 40 4.56 -3.87 1.60
CA TYR A 40 5.26 -5.00 0.99
C TYR A 40 4.29 -5.77 0.09
N LYS A 41 4.68 -6.04 -1.16
CA LYS A 41 3.82 -6.68 -2.16
C LYS A 41 3.39 -8.09 -1.73
N ASP A 42 4.34 -8.85 -1.21
CA ASP A 42 4.14 -10.20 -0.68
C ASP A 42 3.62 -10.24 0.76
N GLY A 43 3.53 -9.09 1.43
CA GLY A 43 3.10 -8.99 2.81
C GLY A 43 4.04 -9.68 3.81
N LEU A 44 5.32 -9.89 3.48
CA LEU A 44 6.33 -10.36 4.44
C LEU A 44 6.79 -9.23 5.36
N ASP A 45 7.18 -9.62 6.58
CA ASP A 45 7.86 -8.72 7.51
C ASP A 45 9.34 -8.62 7.10
N PRO A 46 9.81 -7.46 6.61
CA PRO A 46 11.20 -7.28 6.15
C PRO A 46 12.22 -7.49 7.28
N ALA A 47 11.82 -7.42 8.55
CA ALA A 47 12.72 -7.70 9.67
C ALA A 47 13.01 -9.21 9.84
N ARG A 48 12.20 -10.09 9.22
CA ARG A 48 12.30 -11.55 9.37
C ARG A 48 12.71 -12.27 8.08
N TYR A 49 12.55 -11.62 6.94
CA TYR A 49 12.79 -12.20 5.62
C TYR A 49 13.79 -11.35 4.83
N PRO A 50 14.60 -11.97 3.96
CA PRO A 50 15.53 -11.23 3.11
C PRO A 50 14.79 -10.13 2.35
N SER A 51 15.33 -8.91 2.39
CA SER A 51 14.72 -7.77 1.71
C SER A 51 15.04 -7.84 0.22
N ASP A 52 14.03 -7.98 -0.63
CA ASP A 52 14.13 -7.64 -2.06
C ASP A 52 13.91 -6.12 -2.20
N PRO A 53 14.86 -5.37 -2.78
CA PRO A 53 14.71 -3.92 -3.00
C PRO A 53 13.49 -3.51 -3.84
N ASN A 54 12.86 -4.45 -4.55
CA ASN A 54 11.69 -4.22 -5.40
C ASN A 54 10.38 -4.73 -4.76
N ASN A 55 10.44 -5.39 -3.60
CA ASN A 55 9.26 -5.88 -2.88
C ASN A 55 8.59 -4.75 -2.09
N TRP A 56 8.11 -3.73 -2.78
CA TRP A 56 7.36 -2.63 -2.18
C TRP A 56 6.41 -2.02 -3.21
N GLN A 57 5.36 -1.37 -2.73
CA GLN A 57 4.46 -0.59 -3.56
C GLN A 57 3.84 0.55 -2.77
N PHE A 58 3.47 1.64 -3.45
CA PHE A 58 2.79 2.75 -2.82
C PHE A 58 1.38 2.39 -2.34
N LEU A 59 1.00 2.92 -1.19
CA LEU A 59 -0.35 2.83 -0.63
C LEU A 59 -1.25 3.92 -1.25
N GLY A 60 -1.60 3.76 -2.52
CA GLY A 60 -2.43 4.70 -3.28
C GLY A 60 -1.63 5.67 -4.14
N GLU A 61 -2.22 6.82 -4.50
CA GLU A 61 -1.63 7.86 -5.37
C GLU A 61 -0.59 8.73 -4.65
N ILE A 62 0.37 8.08 -3.98
CA ILE A 62 1.37 8.76 -3.14
C ILE A 62 2.19 9.75 -3.97
N LYS A 63 2.67 9.36 -5.16
CA LYS A 63 3.49 10.25 -6.00
C LYS A 63 2.75 11.55 -6.35
N GLN A 64 1.50 11.43 -6.80
CA GLN A 64 0.70 12.60 -7.15
C GLN A 64 0.50 13.52 -5.95
N LYS A 65 0.20 12.94 -4.78
CA LYS A 65 0.01 13.72 -3.55
C LYS A 65 1.30 14.39 -3.07
N ILE A 66 2.44 13.72 -3.18
CA ILE A 66 3.77 14.29 -2.87
C ILE A 66 4.08 15.48 -3.79
N LEU A 67 3.77 15.38 -5.09
CA LEU A 67 3.92 16.49 -6.04
C LEU A 67 3.02 17.69 -5.69
N GLU A 68 1.78 17.43 -5.28
CA GLU A 68 0.84 18.46 -4.83
C GLU A 68 1.34 19.16 -3.56
N LEU A 69 1.71 18.40 -2.53
CA LEU A 69 2.18 18.92 -1.25
C LEU A 69 3.49 19.68 -1.37
N ASN A 70 4.39 19.27 -2.27
CA ASN A 70 5.68 19.92 -2.47
C ASN A 70 5.54 21.37 -2.95
N ARG A 71 4.36 21.81 -3.41
CA ARG A 71 4.11 23.21 -3.76
C ARG A 71 4.14 24.14 -2.54
N GLU A 72 3.78 23.62 -1.37
CA GLU A 72 3.65 24.42 -0.14
C GLU A 72 4.58 23.92 0.99
N TYR A 73 4.96 22.64 0.99
CA TYR A 73 5.69 22.01 2.08
C TYR A 73 7.05 21.48 1.65
N THR A 74 8.05 21.60 2.51
CA THR A 74 9.26 20.78 2.46
C THR A 74 8.89 19.37 2.94
N ILE A 75 9.19 18.36 2.14
CA ILE A 75 8.76 16.99 2.41
C ILE A 75 9.88 16.20 3.05
N PHE A 76 9.56 15.49 4.14
CA PHE A 76 10.47 14.57 4.82
C PHE A 76 9.90 13.16 4.89
N ILE A 77 10.74 12.15 4.75
CA ILE A 77 10.48 10.77 5.16
C ILE A 77 11.36 10.50 6.40
N ILE A 78 10.75 10.11 7.51
CA ILE A 78 11.42 9.90 8.80
C ILE A 78 11.13 8.49 9.26
N THR A 79 12.13 7.62 9.22
CA THR A 79 11.91 6.18 9.38
C THR A 79 12.86 5.52 10.39
N ASN A 80 12.30 4.63 11.22
CA ASN A 80 13.00 3.87 12.25
C ASN A 80 13.50 2.53 11.68
N GLN A 81 14.75 2.47 11.21
CA GLN A 81 15.29 1.29 10.52
C GLN A 81 16.44 0.68 11.31
N PHE A 82 16.15 0.01 12.43
CA PHE A 82 17.22 -0.58 13.25
C PHE A 82 17.92 -1.73 12.52
N ASN A 83 19.25 -1.69 12.42
CA ASN A 83 20.07 -2.73 11.77
C ASN A 83 19.57 -3.12 10.37
N PHE A 84 19.21 -2.14 9.54
CA PHE A 84 18.73 -2.41 8.18
C PHE A 84 19.83 -3.00 7.28
N THR A 85 19.41 -3.76 6.26
CA THR A 85 20.33 -4.36 5.28
C THR A 85 20.60 -3.42 4.10
N VAL A 86 21.66 -3.68 3.34
CA VAL A 86 21.97 -2.93 2.10
C VAL A 86 20.77 -2.93 1.14
N GLU A 87 20.02 -4.03 1.09
CA GLU A 87 18.83 -4.18 0.25
C GLU A 87 17.68 -3.29 0.72
N LYS A 88 17.46 -3.14 2.04
CA LYS A 88 16.47 -2.20 2.57
C LYS A 88 16.86 -0.76 2.24
N LEU A 89 18.15 -0.41 2.27
CA LEU A 89 18.61 0.92 1.85
C LEU A 89 18.35 1.16 0.35
N LYS A 90 18.64 0.17 -0.51
CA LYS A 90 18.31 0.21 -1.94
C LYS A 90 16.80 0.34 -2.18
N MET A 91 15.98 -0.33 -1.38
CA MET A 91 14.52 -0.20 -1.43
C MET A 91 14.08 1.24 -1.15
N ILE A 92 14.62 1.86 -0.09
CA ILE A 92 14.33 3.26 0.26
C ILE A 92 14.81 4.20 -0.85
N GLU A 93 15.97 3.93 -1.46
CA GLU A 93 16.45 4.68 -2.62
C GLU A 93 15.52 4.54 -3.84
N ASN A 94 15.00 3.35 -4.11
CA ASN A 94 14.01 3.13 -5.18
C ASN A 94 12.74 3.95 -4.93
N VAL A 95 12.23 3.96 -3.70
CA VAL A 95 11.09 4.80 -3.29
C VAL A 95 11.40 6.28 -3.51
N TYR A 96 12.56 6.74 -3.05
CA TYR A 96 13.04 8.11 -3.23
C TYR A 96 13.07 8.54 -4.70
N ARG A 97 13.61 7.69 -5.57
CA ARG A 97 13.66 7.93 -7.02
C ARG A 97 12.27 7.96 -7.65
N CYS A 98 11.36 7.08 -7.23
CA CYS A 98 9.97 7.08 -7.71
C CYS A 98 9.19 8.33 -7.28
N LEU A 99 9.57 8.96 -6.16
CA LEU A 99 9.06 10.24 -5.69
C LEU A 99 9.84 11.44 -6.26
N ASP A 100 10.47 11.27 -7.42
CA ASP A 100 11.23 12.29 -8.14
C ASP A 100 12.31 12.98 -7.29
N SER A 101 12.87 12.25 -6.31
CA SER A 101 13.91 12.77 -5.41
C SER A 101 13.45 13.98 -4.58
N ILE A 102 12.13 14.16 -4.41
CA ILE A 102 11.56 15.30 -3.70
C ILE A 102 11.81 15.22 -2.19
N PRO A 103 11.51 14.10 -1.50
CA PRO A 103 11.59 14.06 -0.04
C PRO A 103 13.02 14.04 0.48
N HIS A 104 13.31 14.81 1.52
CA HIS A 104 14.47 14.55 2.37
C HIS A 104 14.23 13.26 3.18
N ILE A 105 15.20 12.37 3.30
CA ILE A 105 15.04 11.11 4.06
C ILE A 105 15.96 11.12 5.28
N LEU A 106 15.36 10.90 6.45
CA LEU A 106 16.03 10.77 7.74
C LEU A 106 15.82 9.36 8.28
N ILE A 107 16.91 8.62 8.49
CA ILE A 107 16.88 7.23 8.95
C ILE A 107 17.52 7.12 10.34
N ALA A 108 16.71 6.73 11.33
CA ALA A 108 17.20 6.33 12.64
C ALA A 108 17.59 4.85 12.64
N HIS A 109 18.88 4.60 12.45
CA HIS A 109 19.43 3.25 12.30
C HIS A 109 19.96 2.62 13.61
N LEU A 110 20.09 3.43 14.65
CA LEU A 110 20.54 3.04 16.00
C LEU A 110 19.40 3.17 17.01
N LYS A 111 19.60 2.59 18.20
CA LYS A 111 18.75 2.81 19.38
C LYS A 111 19.25 4.03 20.16
N ASN A 112 19.07 5.22 19.60
CA ASN A 112 19.52 6.49 20.19
C ASN A 112 18.39 7.53 20.16
N SER A 113 18.73 8.79 20.45
CA SER A 113 17.79 9.90 20.52
C SER A 113 17.16 10.29 19.17
N TYR A 114 17.63 9.76 18.03
CA TYR A 114 16.98 10.01 16.73
C TYR A 114 15.86 9.01 16.44
N ARG A 115 15.75 7.93 17.21
CA ARG A 115 14.68 6.94 17.03
C ARG A 115 13.35 7.51 17.52
N LYS A 116 12.34 7.58 16.64
CA LYS A 116 10.97 7.95 17.00
C LYS A 116 10.48 7.07 18.16
N PRO A 117 9.79 7.63 19.18
CA PRO A 117 9.16 8.96 19.20
C PRO A 117 10.05 10.11 19.71
N SER A 118 11.36 9.90 19.89
CA SER A 118 12.25 10.97 20.36
C SER A 118 12.29 12.15 19.38
N PRO A 119 12.33 13.41 19.87
CA PRO A 119 12.16 14.58 19.02
C PRO A 119 13.42 15.02 18.27
N SER A 120 14.59 14.37 18.45
CA SER A 120 15.88 14.91 17.98
C SER A 120 15.92 15.31 16.51
N PHE A 121 15.17 14.64 15.62
CA PHE A 121 15.09 15.02 14.21
C PHE A 121 14.53 16.44 13.95
N ILE A 122 13.78 17.03 14.89
CA ILE A 122 13.29 18.40 14.74
C ILE A 122 14.43 19.42 14.58
N SER A 123 15.56 19.17 15.24
CA SER A 123 16.76 20.03 15.11
C SER A 123 17.34 19.95 13.70
N VAL A 124 17.38 18.76 13.10
CA VAL A 124 17.86 18.52 11.73
C VAL A 124 16.94 19.20 10.73
N ILE A 125 15.62 19.02 10.88
CA ILE A 125 14.60 19.67 10.05
C ILE A 125 14.75 21.19 10.14
N SER A 126 14.76 21.75 11.34
CA SER A 126 14.92 23.19 11.58
C SER A 126 16.19 23.76 10.94
N ASN A 127 17.32 23.04 11.04
CA ASN A 127 18.58 23.44 10.41
C ASN A 127 18.49 23.43 8.88
N ILE A 128 17.84 22.44 8.26
CA ILE A 128 17.64 22.40 6.80
C ILE A 128 16.78 23.58 6.35
N ILE A 129 15.68 23.89 7.06
CA ILE A 129 14.82 25.03 6.73
C ILE A 129 15.59 26.36 6.86
N LYS A 130 16.25 26.58 8.00
CA LYS A 130 16.95 27.84 8.30
C LYS A 130 18.18 28.09 7.42
N SER A 131 18.94 27.04 7.09
CA SER A 131 20.11 27.17 6.20
C SER A 131 19.73 27.55 4.77
N ASN A 132 18.46 27.36 4.39
CA ASN A 132 17.89 27.83 3.12
C ASN A 132 17.21 29.21 3.25
N GLY A 133 17.51 29.97 4.31
CA GLY A 133 17.02 31.34 4.49
C GLY A 133 15.51 31.43 4.77
N LYS A 134 14.88 30.34 5.21
CA LYS A 134 13.45 30.31 5.56
C LYS A 134 13.28 30.35 7.08
N GLU A 135 12.25 31.04 7.53
CA GLU A 135 11.74 30.88 8.90
C GLU A 135 10.92 29.58 8.97
N PHE A 136 11.13 28.80 10.03
CA PHE A 136 10.47 27.52 10.18
C PHE A 136 9.08 27.68 10.79
N ASP A 137 8.04 27.45 9.98
CA ASP A 137 6.64 27.48 10.41
C ASP A 137 6.25 26.13 11.01
N HIS A 138 6.52 26.01 12.29
CA HIS A 138 6.28 24.81 13.07
C HIS A 138 4.79 24.55 13.32
N ILE A 139 3.98 25.60 13.40
CA ILE A 139 2.55 25.53 13.74
C ILE A 139 1.75 24.94 12.58
N ASN A 140 2.08 25.32 11.35
CA ASN A 140 1.43 24.80 10.16
C ASN A 140 2.20 23.63 9.53
N SER A 141 2.96 22.88 10.33
CA SER A 141 3.67 21.67 9.90
C SER A 141 2.94 20.41 10.37
N TYR A 142 3.10 19.31 9.62
CA TYR A 142 2.35 18.08 9.80
C TYR A 142 3.26 16.86 9.83
N TYR A 143 2.86 15.82 10.56
CA TYR A 143 3.47 14.50 10.52
C TYR A 143 2.42 13.43 10.24
N CYS A 144 2.66 12.61 9.23
CA CYS A 144 1.79 11.55 8.77
C CYS A 144 2.39 10.17 9.09
N GLY A 145 1.64 9.30 9.77
CA GLY A 145 2.12 7.96 10.12
C GLY A 145 1.00 6.99 10.49
N ASP A 146 1.27 5.69 10.42
CA ASP A 146 0.28 4.63 10.69
C ASP A 146 0.32 4.14 12.15
N ALA A 147 1.40 4.39 12.89
CA ALA A 147 1.49 4.07 14.31
C ALA A 147 0.79 5.14 15.17
N VAL A 148 -0.54 5.07 15.25
CA VAL A 148 -1.39 6.03 15.98
C VAL A 148 -1.63 5.65 17.45
N GLY A 149 -2.08 4.42 17.72
CA GLY A 149 -2.34 3.96 19.08
C GLY A 149 -3.47 2.93 19.15
N SER A 150 -3.55 2.18 20.26
CA SER A 150 -4.53 1.08 20.43
C SER A 150 -5.99 1.51 20.31
N ASP A 151 -6.27 2.78 20.63
CA ASP A 151 -7.62 3.31 20.74
C ASP A 151 -8.12 3.96 19.44
N ASP A 152 -7.32 3.91 18.38
CA ASP A 152 -7.69 4.46 17.08
C ASP A 152 -8.97 3.79 16.55
N PRO A 153 -9.97 4.54 16.04
CA PRO A 153 -11.18 3.95 15.49
C PRO A 153 -10.89 3.01 14.32
N PHE A 154 -9.81 3.22 13.57
CA PHE A 154 -9.46 2.42 12.41
C PHE A 154 -8.46 1.29 12.77
N PRO A 155 -8.84 0.00 12.58
CA PRO A 155 -8.05 -1.14 13.06
C PRO A 155 -6.59 -1.21 12.60
N PRO A 156 -6.23 -0.86 11.35
CA PRO A 156 -4.85 -0.81 10.89
C PRO A 156 -3.91 0.05 11.72
N TYR A 157 -4.42 1.05 12.41
CA TYR A 157 -3.63 2.00 13.20
C TYR A 157 -3.51 1.62 14.69
N ARG A 158 -4.10 0.48 15.09
CA ARG A 158 -4.12 -0.05 16.47
C ARG A 158 -2.94 -0.97 16.80
N TRP A 159 -1.71 -0.52 16.59
CA TRP A 159 -0.54 -1.40 16.85
C TRP A 159 0.62 -0.76 17.61
N LYS A 160 0.83 0.56 17.50
CA LYS A 160 1.75 1.39 18.30
C LYS A 160 1.30 2.85 18.20
N SER A 161 1.80 3.72 19.07
CA SER A 161 1.61 5.18 19.01
C SER A 161 2.85 5.94 18.55
N THR A 162 3.88 5.25 18.05
CA THR A 162 5.20 5.84 17.80
C THR A 162 5.19 7.06 16.88
N ASP A 163 4.34 7.08 15.85
CA ASP A 163 4.25 8.21 14.92
C ASP A 163 3.42 9.36 15.49
N TYR A 164 2.33 9.03 16.19
CA TYR A 164 1.54 10.02 16.91
C TYR A 164 2.37 10.70 18.01
N ASP A 165 3.02 9.93 18.87
CA ASP A 165 3.87 10.44 19.95
C ASP A 165 5.04 11.27 19.41
N PHE A 166 5.62 10.85 18.27
CA PHE A 166 6.65 11.64 17.59
C PHE A 166 6.12 13.00 17.16
N SER A 167 4.94 13.05 16.52
CA SER A 167 4.33 14.31 16.08
C SER A 167 4.11 15.29 17.23
N ILE A 168 3.65 14.80 18.39
CA ILE A 168 3.50 15.60 19.61
C ILE A 168 4.86 16.08 20.13
N ALA A 169 5.85 15.18 20.18
CA ALA A 169 7.19 15.50 20.68
C ALA A 169 7.90 16.56 19.83
N ILE A 170 7.66 16.57 18.52
CA ILE A 170 8.15 17.59 17.60
C ILE A 170 7.14 18.71 17.34
N GLY A 171 6.03 18.76 18.09
CA GLY A 171 4.91 19.71 17.99
C GLY A 171 4.37 19.97 16.56
N PHE A 172 4.28 18.92 15.75
CA PHE A 172 3.58 18.93 14.47
C PHE A 172 2.13 18.49 14.64
N ASN A 173 1.26 18.93 13.72
CA ASN A 173 -0.09 18.38 13.63
C ASN A 173 -0.03 16.95 13.10
N PHE A 174 -0.73 16.03 13.77
CA PHE A 174 -0.81 14.65 13.31
C PHE A 174 -1.88 14.48 12.23
N ILE A 175 -1.59 13.68 11.21
CA ILE A 175 -2.57 13.25 10.21
C ILE A 175 -2.40 11.76 9.91
N ARG A 176 -3.50 11.01 9.75
CA ARG A 176 -3.40 9.61 9.34
C ARG A 176 -3.13 9.52 7.84
N PRO A 177 -2.49 8.43 7.37
CA PRO A 177 -2.34 8.18 5.94
C PRO A 177 -3.70 8.22 5.23
N LEU A 178 -4.73 7.56 5.76
CA LEU A 178 -6.07 7.51 5.14
C LEU A 178 -6.74 8.89 5.04
N ASP A 179 -6.42 9.82 5.94
CA ASP A 179 -7.00 11.16 5.98
C ASP A 179 -6.30 12.10 4.97
N LEU A 180 -5.08 11.76 4.54
CA LEU A 180 -4.26 12.57 3.63
C LEU A 180 -4.22 12.02 2.20
N PHE A 181 -4.05 10.71 2.08
CA PHE A 181 -4.06 9.98 0.83
C PHE A 181 -5.46 9.40 0.69
N PRO A 182 -6.33 9.96 -0.17
CA PRO A 182 -7.62 9.34 -0.40
C PRO A 182 -7.37 7.90 -0.85
N ALA A 183 -8.02 6.94 -0.20
CA ALA A 183 -7.94 5.56 -0.63
C ALA A 183 -8.34 5.49 -2.11
N PHE A 184 -7.62 4.69 -2.90
CA PHE A 184 -8.19 4.14 -4.14
C PHE A 184 -9.40 3.32 -3.73
N SER A 185 -10.54 4.00 -3.67
CA SER A 185 -11.76 3.46 -3.16
C SER A 185 -12.77 3.63 -4.26
N PHE A 186 -12.64 2.76 -5.27
CA PHE A 186 -13.86 2.20 -5.82
C PHE A 186 -14.57 1.51 -4.66
N ASN A 187 -15.44 2.25 -3.98
CA ASN A 187 -16.34 1.68 -2.99
C ASN A 187 -17.69 1.65 -3.67
N PRO A 188 -18.10 0.51 -4.28
CA PRO A 188 -19.35 0.49 -5.04
C PRO A 188 -20.55 0.89 -4.18
N ARG A 189 -20.47 0.75 -2.84
CA ARG A 189 -21.49 1.27 -1.92
C ARG A 189 -21.55 2.81 -1.86
N GLN A 190 -20.42 3.50 -1.83
CA GLN A 190 -20.37 4.97 -1.73
C GLN A 190 -20.53 5.63 -3.09
N GLU A 191 -19.93 5.05 -4.11
CA GLU A 191 -19.99 5.63 -5.45
C GLU A 191 -21.41 5.48 -6.04
N ILE A 192 -22.15 4.39 -5.81
CA ILE A 192 -23.53 4.26 -6.36
C ILE A 192 -24.51 5.28 -5.77
N THR A 193 -24.17 5.87 -4.62
CA THR A 193 -24.93 6.97 -4.02
C THR A 193 -24.50 8.37 -4.52
N ASP A 194 -23.41 8.47 -5.29
CA ASP A 194 -22.92 9.72 -5.88
C ASP A 194 -23.23 9.75 -7.39
N PRO A 195 -24.16 10.60 -7.85
CA PRO A 195 -24.52 10.72 -9.28
C PRO A 195 -23.37 11.14 -10.19
N SER A 196 -22.27 11.67 -9.65
CA SER A 196 -21.12 12.19 -10.41
C SER A 196 -20.07 11.12 -10.76
N THR A 197 -20.11 9.96 -10.09
CA THR A 197 -19.16 8.87 -10.34
C THR A 197 -19.66 7.97 -11.47
N ASN A 198 -18.82 7.76 -12.49
CA ASN A 198 -19.17 6.93 -13.64
C ASN A 198 -18.93 5.43 -13.34
N ILE A 199 -19.40 4.94 -12.19
CA ILE A 199 -19.23 3.55 -11.69
C ILE A 199 -19.63 2.53 -12.74
N LYS A 200 -20.76 2.79 -13.41
CA LYS A 200 -21.26 1.92 -14.47
C LYS A 200 -20.22 1.74 -15.57
N SER A 201 -19.42 2.75 -15.89
CA SER A 201 -18.35 2.62 -16.90
C SER A 201 -17.20 1.73 -16.45
N PHE A 202 -16.82 1.76 -15.16
CA PHE A 202 -15.75 0.90 -14.61
C PHE A 202 -16.23 -0.54 -14.45
N VAL A 203 -17.40 -0.70 -13.83
CA VAL A 203 -18.04 -1.99 -13.53
C VAL A 203 -18.45 -2.71 -14.81
N ASN A 204 -19.02 -2.01 -15.79
CA ASN A 204 -19.42 -2.67 -17.04
C ASN A 204 -18.22 -2.94 -17.96
N LYS A 205 -17.02 -2.41 -17.65
CA LYS A 205 -15.82 -2.64 -18.45
C LYS A 205 -15.29 -4.07 -18.33
N TYR A 206 -15.30 -4.68 -17.14
CA TYR A 206 -14.61 -5.95 -16.89
C TYR A 206 -15.58 -7.11 -16.67
N GLN A 207 -15.71 -8.03 -17.62
CA GLN A 207 -16.57 -9.21 -17.45
C GLN A 207 -16.00 -10.22 -16.43
N LEU A 208 -14.68 -10.22 -16.21
CA LEU A 208 -14.03 -11.09 -15.23
C LEU A 208 -13.10 -10.28 -14.32
N ILE A 209 -13.41 -10.27 -13.02
CA ILE A 209 -12.57 -9.69 -11.98
C ILE A 209 -11.97 -10.80 -11.12
N ILE A 210 -10.66 -10.76 -10.91
CA ILE A 210 -9.93 -11.64 -9.99
C ILE A 210 -9.49 -10.82 -8.78
N MET A 211 -10.05 -11.09 -7.60
CA MET A 211 -9.62 -10.43 -6.37
C MET A 211 -8.28 -11.00 -5.92
N MET A 212 -7.33 -10.17 -5.52
CA MET A 212 -6.02 -10.61 -5.03
C MET A 212 -5.63 -9.89 -3.74
N GLY A 213 -4.91 -10.55 -2.85
CA GLY A 213 -4.41 -9.94 -1.59
C GLY A 213 -4.54 -10.81 -0.35
N MET A 214 -3.93 -10.37 0.75
CA MET A 214 -3.85 -11.14 2.00
C MET A 214 -5.21 -11.38 2.66
N PRO A 215 -5.39 -12.46 3.45
CA PRO A 215 -6.57 -12.59 4.31
C PRO A 215 -6.78 -11.33 5.17
N GLY A 216 -8.02 -10.89 5.35
CA GLY A 216 -8.35 -9.68 6.10
C GLY A 216 -8.16 -8.35 5.36
N SER A 217 -7.62 -8.33 4.14
CA SER A 217 -7.32 -7.07 3.44
C SER A 217 -8.54 -6.32 2.89
N GLY A 218 -9.73 -6.92 2.88
CA GLY A 218 -10.98 -6.29 2.42
C GLY A 218 -11.57 -6.85 1.11
N LYS A 219 -10.87 -7.81 0.47
CA LYS A 219 -11.31 -8.44 -0.79
C LYS A 219 -12.77 -8.90 -0.80
N SER A 220 -13.17 -9.71 0.17
CA SER A 220 -14.52 -10.27 0.19
C SER A 220 -15.57 -9.21 0.46
N THR A 221 -15.23 -8.14 1.20
CA THR A 221 -16.12 -6.98 1.36
C THR A 221 -16.34 -6.28 0.02
N TYR A 222 -15.28 -6.07 -0.74
CA TYR A 222 -15.35 -5.47 -2.08
C TYR A 222 -16.10 -6.38 -3.07
N ALA A 223 -15.81 -7.67 -3.09
CA ALA A 223 -16.46 -8.64 -3.97
C ALA A 223 -17.97 -8.76 -3.69
N LYS A 224 -18.37 -8.77 -2.41
CA LYS A 224 -19.80 -8.74 -2.02
C LYS A 224 -20.48 -7.44 -2.44
N ALA A 225 -19.75 -6.34 -2.44
CA ALA A 225 -20.30 -5.07 -2.88
C ALA A 225 -20.44 -5.02 -4.42
N LEU A 226 -19.53 -5.62 -5.19
CA LEU A 226 -19.74 -5.86 -6.64
C LEU A 226 -20.95 -6.77 -6.89
N GLU A 227 -21.11 -7.84 -6.12
CA GLU A 227 -22.26 -8.73 -6.24
C GLU A 227 -23.58 -8.00 -5.98
N TYR A 228 -23.68 -7.36 -4.80
CA TYR A 228 -24.91 -6.73 -4.36
C TYR A 228 -25.29 -5.49 -5.19
N TYR A 229 -24.33 -4.60 -5.45
CA TYR A 229 -24.64 -3.32 -6.08
C TYR A 229 -24.43 -3.29 -7.60
N CYS A 230 -23.63 -4.21 -8.14
CA CYS A 230 -23.26 -4.23 -9.56
C CYS A 230 -23.75 -5.47 -10.31
N GLY A 231 -24.37 -6.44 -9.63
CA GLY A 231 -24.94 -7.63 -10.27
C GLY A 231 -23.90 -8.67 -10.72
N TYR A 232 -22.67 -8.59 -10.22
CA TYR A 232 -21.66 -9.61 -10.48
C TYR A 232 -22.05 -10.94 -9.82
N CYS A 233 -21.80 -12.05 -10.52
CA CYS A 233 -21.83 -13.37 -9.91
C CYS A 233 -20.53 -13.60 -9.13
N ARG A 234 -20.61 -13.65 -7.80
CA ARG A 234 -19.44 -13.88 -6.94
C ARG A 234 -19.21 -15.37 -6.69
N PHE A 235 -17.96 -15.79 -6.89
CA PHE A 235 -17.51 -17.14 -6.58
C PHE A 235 -16.36 -17.09 -5.58
N SER A 236 -16.55 -17.69 -4.41
CA SER A 236 -15.57 -17.80 -3.33
C SER A 236 -15.28 -19.26 -3.03
N GLN A 237 -14.01 -19.68 -3.10
CA GLN A 237 -13.65 -21.07 -2.86
C GLN A 237 -14.08 -21.57 -1.46
N ASP A 238 -14.12 -20.67 -0.47
CA ASP A 238 -14.53 -20.98 0.90
C ASP A 238 -16.03 -21.32 1.02
N GLU A 239 -16.85 -20.91 0.04
CA GLU A 239 -18.32 -21.05 0.09
C GLU A 239 -18.86 -22.22 -0.74
N TYR A 240 -18.12 -22.67 -1.76
CA TYR A 240 -18.61 -23.64 -2.75
C TYR A 240 -18.11 -25.09 -2.54
N GLY A 241 -17.30 -25.36 -1.51
CA GLY A 241 -16.90 -26.73 -1.12
C GLY A 241 -15.81 -27.37 -2.00
N GLY A 242 -15.62 -28.69 -1.86
CA GLY A 242 -14.41 -29.41 -2.31
C GLY A 242 -14.35 -29.88 -3.77
N ASP A 243 -15.42 -29.75 -4.55
CA ASP A 243 -15.43 -30.16 -5.96
C ASP A 243 -14.99 -29.01 -6.87
N LEU A 244 -13.67 -28.90 -7.04
CA LEU A 244 -13.02 -27.82 -7.80
C LEU A 244 -13.37 -27.86 -9.29
N GLU A 245 -13.58 -29.05 -9.86
CA GLU A 245 -13.88 -29.20 -11.28
C GLU A 245 -15.29 -28.72 -11.59
N LYS A 246 -16.29 -29.16 -10.81
CA LYS A 246 -17.66 -28.68 -10.93
C LYS A 246 -17.75 -27.17 -10.73
N HIS A 247 -16.99 -26.63 -9.77
CA HIS A 247 -16.94 -25.19 -9.53
C HIS A 247 -16.38 -24.44 -10.73
N GLN A 248 -15.29 -24.95 -11.33
CA GLN A 248 -14.71 -24.37 -12.53
C GLN A 248 -15.69 -24.39 -13.71
N GLN A 249 -16.36 -25.52 -13.96
CA GLN A 249 -17.37 -25.64 -15.01
C GLN A 249 -18.52 -24.64 -14.81
N THR A 250 -18.98 -24.47 -13.57
CA THR A 250 -20.06 -23.52 -13.23
C THR A 250 -19.66 -22.08 -13.54
N ILE A 251 -18.43 -21.68 -13.22
CA ILE A 251 -17.90 -20.34 -13.53
C ILE A 251 -17.82 -20.13 -15.05
N ILE A 252 -17.30 -21.12 -15.78
CA ILE A 252 -17.19 -21.04 -17.25
C ILE A 252 -18.58 -20.89 -17.88
N GLN A 253 -19.56 -21.70 -17.47
CA GLN A 253 -20.94 -21.60 -17.96
C GLN A 253 -21.56 -20.23 -17.65
N THR A 254 -21.27 -19.68 -16.46
CA THR A 254 -21.74 -18.35 -16.05
C THR A 254 -21.18 -17.27 -16.98
N LEU A 255 -19.87 -17.30 -17.26
CA LEU A 255 -19.23 -16.39 -18.21
C LEU A 255 -19.79 -16.52 -19.64
N MET A 256 -19.97 -17.76 -20.13
CA MET A 256 -20.54 -18.03 -21.45
C MET A 256 -22.00 -17.55 -21.58
N SER A 257 -22.74 -17.48 -20.48
CA SER A 257 -24.09 -16.89 -20.44
C SER A 257 -24.12 -15.36 -20.49
N GLY A 258 -22.96 -14.70 -20.60
CA GLY A 258 -22.83 -13.24 -20.68
C GLY A 258 -22.87 -12.54 -19.33
N LYS A 259 -22.84 -13.28 -18.21
CA LYS A 259 -22.82 -12.69 -16.86
C LYS A 259 -21.41 -12.28 -16.46
N TYR A 260 -21.35 -11.22 -15.65
CA TYR A 260 -20.12 -10.69 -15.10
C TYR A 260 -19.74 -11.48 -13.85
N VAL A 261 -18.46 -11.83 -13.71
CA VAL A 261 -17.97 -12.72 -12.65
C VAL A 261 -16.87 -12.06 -11.83
N VAL A 262 -16.96 -12.20 -10.51
CA VAL A 262 -15.89 -11.84 -9.57
C VAL A 262 -15.43 -13.08 -8.81
N LEU A 263 -14.14 -13.37 -8.88
CA LEU A 263 -13.50 -14.48 -8.17
C LEU A 263 -12.89 -13.97 -6.87
N ASP A 264 -13.46 -14.36 -5.74
CA ASP A 264 -13.11 -13.92 -4.39
C ASP A 264 -12.23 -14.96 -3.70
N ALA A 265 -10.92 -14.83 -3.88
CA ALA A 265 -9.93 -15.63 -3.16
C ALA A 265 -8.65 -14.81 -2.92
N THR A 266 -7.59 -15.45 -2.39
CA THR A 266 -6.31 -14.77 -2.17
C THR A 266 -5.52 -14.53 -3.45
N PHE A 267 -5.60 -15.48 -4.40
CA PHE A 267 -4.95 -15.45 -5.72
C PHE A 267 -3.50 -14.96 -5.73
N SER A 268 -2.71 -15.28 -4.70
CA SER A 268 -1.30 -14.85 -4.62
C SER A 268 -0.42 -15.50 -5.68
N SER A 269 -0.74 -16.73 -6.08
CA SER A 269 0.04 -17.53 -7.05
C SER A 269 -0.35 -17.26 -8.49
N PHE A 270 0.67 -17.07 -9.34
CA PHE A 270 0.50 -17.02 -10.79
C PHE A 270 -0.21 -18.26 -11.34
N GLN A 271 0.12 -19.46 -10.85
CA GLN A 271 -0.47 -20.72 -11.31
C GLN A 271 -1.98 -20.79 -11.04
N LYS A 272 -2.47 -20.16 -9.96
CA LYS A 272 -3.91 -20.10 -9.67
C LYS A 272 -4.62 -19.06 -10.53
N ARG A 273 -3.94 -17.94 -10.85
CA ARG A 273 -4.50 -16.87 -11.68
C ARG A 273 -4.56 -17.24 -13.16
N ILE A 274 -3.51 -17.89 -13.67
CA ILE A 274 -3.34 -18.15 -15.11
C ILE A 274 -4.47 -19.01 -15.71
N ILE A 275 -5.08 -19.89 -14.92
CA ILE A 275 -6.24 -20.69 -15.34
C ILE A 275 -7.38 -19.78 -15.78
N TRP A 276 -7.73 -18.80 -14.95
CA TRP A 276 -8.82 -17.85 -15.21
C TRP A 276 -8.48 -16.84 -16.29
N LEU A 277 -7.22 -16.37 -16.31
CA LEU A 277 -6.74 -15.44 -17.33
C LEU A 277 -6.76 -16.07 -18.74
N ARG A 278 -6.43 -17.37 -18.87
CA ARG A 278 -6.53 -18.10 -20.14
C ARG A 278 -7.97 -18.27 -20.59
N ILE A 279 -8.86 -18.70 -19.68
CA ILE A 279 -10.29 -18.83 -19.96
C ILE A 279 -10.87 -17.48 -20.42
N GLY A 280 -10.56 -16.39 -19.71
CA GLY A 280 -11.06 -15.07 -20.08
C GLY A 280 -10.53 -14.60 -21.44
N LYS A 281 -9.27 -14.88 -21.76
CA LYS A 281 -8.71 -14.62 -23.11
C LYS A 281 -9.43 -15.43 -24.20
N GLU A 282 -9.62 -16.73 -23.98
CA GLU A 282 -10.31 -17.62 -24.94
C GLU A 282 -11.75 -17.18 -25.20
N LEU A 283 -12.42 -16.63 -24.19
CA LEU A 283 -13.76 -16.08 -24.28
C LEU A 283 -13.81 -14.61 -24.73
N GLY A 284 -12.65 -13.97 -25.01
CA GLY A 284 -12.59 -12.58 -25.46
C GLY A 284 -13.05 -11.55 -24.41
N LEU A 285 -12.87 -11.85 -23.12
CA LEU A 285 -13.32 -11.01 -22.01
C LEU A 285 -12.31 -9.90 -21.69
N ALA A 286 -12.81 -8.73 -21.33
CA ALA A 286 -12.02 -7.73 -20.61
C ALA A 286 -11.88 -8.14 -19.14
N MET A 287 -10.63 -8.16 -18.68
CA MET A 287 -10.26 -8.73 -17.39
C MET A 287 -9.55 -7.71 -16.51
N ALA A 288 -9.75 -7.84 -15.20
CA ALA A 288 -9.01 -7.08 -14.20
C ALA A 288 -8.58 -7.94 -13.00
N ILE A 289 -7.39 -7.67 -12.48
CA ILE A 289 -6.99 -8.10 -11.15
C ILE A 289 -7.20 -6.91 -10.20
N VAL A 290 -8.10 -7.07 -9.23
CA VAL A 290 -8.29 -6.10 -8.15
C VAL A 290 -7.44 -6.54 -6.96
N TRP A 291 -6.30 -5.88 -6.77
CA TRP A 291 -5.32 -6.20 -5.75
C TRP A 291 -5.50 -5.35 -4.50
N ALA A 292 -5.94 -5.98 -3.41
CA ALA A 292 -5.88 -5.38 -2.08
C ALA A 292 -4.45 -5.38 -1.57
N ILE A 293 -3.86 -4.18 -1.51
CA ILE A 293 -2.47 -3.96 -1.14
C ILE A 293 -2.29 -3.72 0.36
N ARG A 294 -3.38 -3.49 1.09
CA ARG A 294 -3.36 -3.28 2.55
C ARG A 294 -3.01 -4.54 3.33
N ASP A 295 -2.29 -4.37 4.45
CA ASP A 295 -2.13 -5.43 5.44
C ASP A 295 -3.49 -5.79 6.07
N GLY A 296 -3.91 -7.03 5.85
CA GLY A 296 -5.16 -7.56 6.40
C GLY A 296 -5.05 -8.09 7.83
N ARG A 297 -3.85 -8.24 8.38
CA ARG A 297 -3.63 -8.80 9.73
C ARG A 297 -4.36 -8.00 10.83
N PRO A 298 -4.36 -6.65 10.85
CA PRO A 298 -5.09 -5.89 11.86
C PRO A 298 -6.60 -6.16 11.84
N PHE A 299 -7.22 -6.21 10.66
CA PHE A 299 -8.65 -6.53 10.53
C PHE A 299 -8.95 -8.00 10.85
N ASN A 300 -8.05 -8.92 10.52
CA ASN A 300 -8.22 -10.33 10.81
C ASN A 300 -8.31 -10.60 12.33
N LYS A 301 -7.58 -9.84 13.15
CA LYS A 301 -7.66 -9.93 14.63
C LYS A 301 -9.04 -9.56 15.18
N LEU A 302 -9.84 -8.80 14.44
CA LEU A 302 -11.17 -8.35 14.85
C LEU A 302 -12.30 -9.30 14.41
N ARG A 303 -12.00 -10.36 13.67
CA ARG A 303 -13.00 -11.34 13.26
C ARG A 303 -13.41 -12.20 14.45
N ASP A 304 -14.68 -12.60 14.52
CA ASP A 304 -15.16 -13.60 15.49
C ASP A 304 -14.34 -14.89 15.44
N LYS A 305 -13.93 -15.28 14.22
CA LYS A 305 -13.03 -16.39 13.93
C LYS A 305 -11.86 -15.91 13.07
N PRO A 306 -10.75 -15.47 13.67
CA PRO A 306 -9.57 -15.05 12.93
C PRO A 306 -9.01 -16.18 12.07
N VAL A 307 -8.58 -15.84 10.85
CA VAL A 307 -7.85 -16.78 10.01
C VAL A 307 -6.48 -17.05 10.63
N SER A 308 -6.07 -18.31 10.65
CA SER A 308 -4.78 -18.74 11.18
C SER A 308 -3.60 -18.03 10.51
N GLY A 309 -2.50 -17.83 11.27
CA GLY A 309 -1.22 -17.33 10.76
C GLY A 309 -0.67 -18.13 9.57
N PHE A 310 -1.03 -19.42 9.46
CA PHE A 310 -0.69 -20.27 8.32
C PHE A 310 -1.26 -19.78 6.98
N ALA A 311 -2.35 -19.02 6.97
CA ALA A 311 -2.90 -18.44 5.74
C ALA A 311 -2.05 -17.31 5.17
N TYR A 312 -1.10 -16.78 5.94
CA TYR A 312 -0.14 -15.77 5.50
C TYR A 312 1.19 -16.42 5.11
N HIS A 313 1.77 -17.26 5.99
CA HIS A 313 3.15 -17.76 5.85
C HIS A 313 3.28 -19.29 5.65
N GLY A 314 2.19 -20.05 5.72
CA GLY A 314 2.20 -21.51 5.62
C GLY A 314 2.43 -22.04 4.19
N LYS A 315 2.40 -23.37 4.01
CA LYS A 315 2.54 -24.02 2.69
C LYS A 315 1.62 -23.42 1.61
N TYR A 316 0.41 -23.04 2.02
CA TYR A 316 -0.61 -22.42 1.16
C TYR A 316 -0.82 -20.94 1.47
N GLY A 317 0.07 -20.33 2.25
CA GLY A 317 -0.01 -18.94 2.66
C GLY A 317 0.16 -17.98 1.48
N TYR A 318 -0.40 -16.79 1.61
CA TYR A 318 -0.29 -15.71 0.63
C TYR A 318 1.17 -15.46 0.24
N ASN A 319 2.03 -15.24 1.24
CA ASN A 319 3.40 -14.77 1.06
C ASN A 319 4.27 -15.81 0.33
N LYS A 320 4.17 -17.09 0.73
CA LYS A 320 4.99 -18.18 0.16
C LYS A 320 4.73 -18.41 -1.33
N ASN A 321 3.50 -18.16 -1.76
CA ASN A 321 3.07 -18.42 -3.13
C ASN A 321 2.87 -17.11 -3.90
N PHE A 322 3.38 -15.98 -3.40
CA PHE A 322 3.20 -14.68 -4.03
C PHE A 322 3.98 -14.61 -5.35
N ASN A 323 3.27 -14.22 -6.41
CA ASN A 323 3.84 -13.75 -7.66
C ASN A 323 3.19 -12.41 -7.97
N ASP A 324 3.98 -11.40 -8.30
CA ASP A 324 3.50 -10.06 -8.61
C ASP A 324 2.49 -10.10 -9.78
N PRO A 325 1.27 -9.54 -9.64
CA PRO A 325 0.32 -9.51 -10.75
C PRO A 325 0.79 -8.60 -11.90
N GLU A 326 1.74 -7.69 -11.66
CA GLU A 326 2.34 -6.80 -12.68
C GLU A 326 3.32 -7.54 -13.60
N GLU A 327 3.83 -8.72 -13.18
CA GLU A 327 4.62 -9.62 -14.03
C GLU A 327 3.69 -10.40 -14.98
N ARG A 328 3.36 -9.76 -16.11
CA ARG A 328 2.38 -10.30 -17.07
C ARG A 328 2.96 -11.46 -17.90
N PRO A 329 2.17 -12.53 -18.14
CA PRO A 329 2.52 -13.51 -19.15
C PRO A 329 2.43 -12.88 -20.54
N LEU A 330 3.41 -13.16 -21.40
CA LEU A 330 3.39 -12.74 -22.81
C LEU A 330 2.04 -13.16 -23.43
N SER A 331 1.31 -12.21 -24.02
CA SER A 331 0.05 -12.39 -24.77
C SER A 331 -1.30 -12.41 -24.01
N ILE A 332 -1.36 -12.14 -22.69
CA ILE A 332 -2.67 -11.97 -22.01
C ILE A 332 -2.79 -10.56 -21.45
N GLU A 333 -3.82 -9.83 -21.90
CA GLU A 333 -4.12 -8.48 -21.43
C GLU A 333 -5.12 -8.50 -20.29
N TYR A 334 -4.79 -7.82 -19.21
CA TYR A 334 -5.68 -7.52 -18.09
C TYR A 334 -5.23 -6.24 -17.42
N ASP A 335 -6.16 -5.54 -16.78
CA ASP A 335 -5.85 -4.36 -15.98
C ASP A 335 -5.53 -4.76 -14.54
N ILE A 336 -4.73 -3.94 -13.85
CA ILE A 336 -4.43 -4.10 -12.43
C ILE A 336 -4.96 -2.87 -11.72
N ILE A 337 -5.86 -3.11 -10.78
CA ILE A 337 -6.48 -2.07 -9.94
C ILE A 337 -6.05 -2.34 -8.51
N LYS A 338 -5.35 -1.39 -7.90
CA LYS A 338 -4.94 -1.48 -6.50
C LYS A 338 -6.01 -0.87 -5.61
N MET A 339 -6.35 -1.56 -4.52
CA MET A 339 -7.26 -1.05 -3.48
C MET A 339 -6.57 -1.07 -2.12
N TRP A 340 -6.84 -0.03 -1.33
CA TRP A 340 -6.23 0.18 -0.01
C TRP A 340 -7.28 0.15 1.10
#